data_AF-A0A3B0IVG9-F1
#
_entry.id   AF-A0A3B0IVG9-F1
#
_cell.length_a   1.000
_cell.length_b   1.000
_cell.length_c   1.000
_cell.angle_alpha   90.00
_cell.angle_beta   90.00
_cell.angle_gamma   90.00
#
_symmetry.space_group_name_H-M   'P 1'
#
loop_
_entity.id
_entity.type
_entity.pdbx_description
1 polymer ?
#
loop_
_entity_poly.entity_id
_entity_poly.type
_entity_poly.pdbx_seq_one_letter_code
_entity_poly.pdbx_strand_id
1 'polypeptide(L)' 'MKILIIGGTGYIDSAIVEKLKTRPVELYGLARSTSAAEKIKKWL' A
#
# COMPACT_ATOMS: atom_id res chain seq x y z
N MET A 1 10.53 7.68 7.54
CA MET A 1 9.20 7.80 8.20
C MET A 1 8.37 6.56 7.87
N LYS A 2 7.61 6.02 8.82
CA LYS A 2 6.80 4.80 8.62
C LYS A 2 5.33 5.16 8.44
N ILE A 3 4.65 4.57 7.46
CA ILE A 3 3.25 4.86 7.14
C ILE A 3 2.46 3.54 7.05
N LEU A 4 1.35 3.45 7.77
CA LEU A 4 0.39 2.35 7.67
C LEU A 4 -0.77 2.76 6.78
N ILE A 5 -1.09 1.94 5.77
CA ILE A 5 -2.20 2.15 4.85
C ILE A 5 -3.21 1.01 5.02
N ILE A 6 -4.43 1.38 5.40
CA ILE A 6 -5.58 0.47 5.54
C ILE A 6 -6.46 0.66 4.29
N GLY A 7 -6.79 -0.43 3.61
CA GLY A 7 -7.62 -0.36 2.40
C GLY A 7 -6.85 -0.02 1.11
N GLY A 8 -5.51 -0.11 1.13
CA GLY A 8 -4.66 0.40 0.03
C GLY A 8 -4.83 -0.23 -1.35
N THR A 9 -5.72 -1.22 -1.51
CA THR A 9 -5.98 -1.92 -2.78
C THR A 9 -7.08 -1.29 -3.64
N GLY A 10 -7.72 -0.21 -3.18
CA GLY A 10 -8.71 0.56 -3.95
C GLY A 10 -8.08 1.43 -5.05
N TYR A 11 -8.89 1.97 -5.95
CA TYR A 11 -8.40 2.82 -7.05
C TYR A 11 -7.67 4.07 -6.53
N ILE A 12 -8.30 4.80 -5.62
CA ILE A 12 -7.73 6.02 -5.01
C ILE A 12 -6.50 5.66 -4.18
N ASP A 13 -6.60 4.63 -3.35
CA ASP A 13 -5.52 4.28 -2.45
C ASP A 13 -4.27 3.77 -3.19
N SER A 14 -4.47 3.09 -4.33
CA SER A 14 -3.36 2.69 -5.20
C SER A 14 -2.59 3.91 -5.73
N ALA A 15 -3.29 4.99 -6.11
CA ALA A 15 -2.63 6.22 -6.55
C ALA A 15 -1.86 6.92 -5.40
N ILE A 16 -2.38 6.84 -4.17
CA ILE A 16 -1.70 7.35 -2.97
C ILE A 16 -0.41 6.55 -2.72
N VAL A 17 -0.49 5.22 -2.76
CA VAL A 17 0.67 4.32 -2.61
C VAL A 17 1.74 4.64 -3.65
N GLU A 18 1.37 4.74 -4.93
CA GLU A 18 2.33 5.05 -6.01
C GLU A 18 3.05 6.38 -5.76
N LYS A 19 2.35 7.40 -5.29
CA LYS A 19 2.97 8.68 -4.95
C LYS A 19 3.90 8.57 -3.75
N LEU A 20 3.53 7.79 -2.73
CA LEU A 20 4.34 7.62 -1.52
C LEU A 20 5.60 6.79 -1.76
N LYS A 21 5.59 5.83 -2.70
CA LYS A 21 6.78 5.07 -3.12
C LYS A 21 7.92 5.94 -3.64
N THR A 22 7.61 7.12 -4.17
CA THR A 22 8.62 8.08 -4.67
C THR A 22 9.36 8.83 -3.55
N ARG A 23 9.03 8.56 -2.28
CA ARG A 23 9.56 9.26 -1.10
C ARG A 23 10.37 8.30 -0.24
N PRO A 24 11.32 8.79 0.59
CA PRO A 24 12.10 7.97 1.52
C PRO A 24 11.24 7.59 2.75
N VAL A 25 10.17 6.83 2.51
CA VAL A 25 9.22 6.35 3.51
C VAL A 25 9.07 4.84 3.41
N GLU A 26 8.83 4.21 4.55
CA GLU A 26 8.56 2.78 4.64
C GLU A 26 7.04 2.57 4.73
N LEU A 27 6.49 1.81 3.80
CA LEU A 27 5.04 1.59 3.68
C LEU A 27 4.64 0.22 4.20
N TYR A 28 3.64 0.19 5.08
CA TYR A 28 2.99 -1.01 5.59
C TYR A 28 1.54 -1.04 5.12
N GLY A 29 1.09 -2.19 4.60
CA GLY A 29 -0.29 -2.36 4.12
C GLY A 29 -1.06 -3.38 4.95
N LEU A 30 -2.29 -3.03 5.36
CA LEU A 30 -3.22 -3.98 5.98
C LEU A 30 -4.21 -4.50 4.92
N ALA A 31 -4.20 -5.81 4.71
CA ALA A 31 -5.14 -6.51 3.83
C ALA A 31 -6.16 -7.31 4.64
N ARG A 32 -7.42 -7.27 4.21
CA ARG A 32 -8.52 -8.06 4.80
C ARG A 32 -8.60 -9.51 4.29
N SER A 33 -7.83 -9.83 3.25
CA SER A 33 -7.80 -11.15 2.62
C SER A 33 -6.43 -11.41 2.01
N THR A 34 -6.10 -12.69 1.81
CA THR A 34 -4.88 -13.10 1.09
C THR A 34 -4.85 -12.55 -0.34
N SER A 35 -5.98 -12.55 -1.04
CA SER A 35 -6.10 -11.96 -2.38
C SER A 35 -5.80 -10.46 -2.43
N ALA A 36 -6.17 -9.71 -1.40
CA ALA A 36 -5.81 -8.30 -1.26
C ALA A 36 -4.33 -8.16 -0.89
N ALA A 37 -3.80 -9.03 -0.01
CA ALA A 37 -2.40 -9.02 0.38
C ALA A 37 -1.45 -9.25 -0.82
N GLU A 38 -1.82 -10.11 -1.77
CA GLU A 38 -1.04 -10.30 -3.01
C GLU A 38 -0.96 -9.03 -3.87
N LYS A 39 -1.98 -8.15 -3.84
CA LYS A 39 -1.92 -6.85 -4.49
C LYS A 39 -0.98 -5.89 -3.77
N ILE A 40 -0.94 -5.96 -2.44
CA ILE A 40 -0.04 -5.17 -1.58
C ILE A 40 1.41 -5.61 -1.75
N LYS A 41 1.70 -6.91 -1.92
CA LYS A 41 3.07 -7.41 -2.14
C LYS A 41 3.76 -6.78 -3.35
N LYS A 42 3.00 -6.39 -4.38
CA LYS A 42 3.51 -5.67 -5.56
C LYS A 42 3.96 -4.23 -5.25
N TRP A 43 3.78 -3.76 -4.01
CA TRP A 43 4.29 -2.46 -3.59
C TRP A 43 5.73 -2.48 -3.11
N LEU A 44 6.20 -3.66 -2.69
CA LEU A 44 7.56 -3.92 -2.24
C LEU A 44 8.40 -4.41 -3.43
#